data_AF-A0A1W9SCH9-F1
#
_entry.id   AF-A0A1W9SCH9-F1
#
_cell.length_a   1.000
_cell.length_b   1.000
_cell.length_c   1.000
_cell.angle_alpha   90.00
_cell.angle_beta   90.00
_cell.angle_gamma   90.00
#
_symmetry.space_group_name_H-M   'P 1'
#
loop_
_entity.id
_entity.type
_entity.pdbx_description
1 polymer ?
#
loop_
_entity_poly.entity_id
_entity_poly.type
_entity_poly.pdbx_seq_one_letter_code
_entity_poly.pdbx_strand_id
1 'polypeptide(L)'
;MARMNNRNKKKDDGIIDRLVSINRVTKVTKGGKNMSFAAIVVVGDKNGHVGYGTGKAREVPQAVEKAKMQAKRNMISVPMREGRTLHHDLVARFGAGKVVLRSAPTGTGIIAGGAMRAIFDVLGIQDVVSKSLGSQNSLNMIKATFKAFESMQSPKDIALRRGKRVSDIVRNRETKNTETK
;
A
#
# COMPACT_ATOMS: atom_id res chain seq x y z
N MET A 1 2.97 21.20 -42.70
CA MET A 1 2.39 21.56 -41.38
C MET A 1 2.70 20.47 -40.37
N ALA A 2 3.41 20.88 -39.32
CA ALA A 2 3.74 20.26 -38.04
C ALA A 2 3.55 18.75 -37.79
N ARG A 3 4.69 18.11 -37.50
CA ARG A 3 4.86 16.80 -36.85
C ARG A 3 3.94 16.65 -35.63
N MET A 4 3.00 15.72 -35.69
CA MET A 4 2.20 15.31 -34.54
C MET A 4 3.08 14.50 -33.56
N ASN A 5 3.23 15.03 -32.35
CA ASN A 5 4.06 14.53 -31.26
C ASN A 5 3.92 13.02 -31.00
N ASN A 6 4.98 12.27 -31.29
CA ASN A 6 5.16 10.88 -30.85
C ASN A 6 5.60 10.83 -29.36
N ARG A 7 4.75 11.31 -28.44
CA ARG A 7 4.98 11.28 -26.97
C ARG A 7 4.38 10.05 -26.27
N ASN A 8 4.22 8.94 -26.98
CA ASN A 8 3.64 7.71 -26.40
C ASN A 8 4.63 6.54 -26.30
N LYS A 9 5.92 6.83 -26.12
CA LYS A 9 6.82 5.84 -25.50
C LYS A 9 6.54 5.91 -24.00
N LYS A 10 5.62 5.05 -23.51
CA LYS A 10 5.41 4.78 -22.08
C LYS A 10 6.80 4.70 -21.43
N LYS A 11 7.18 5.70 -20.64
CA LYS A 11 8.28 5.53 -19.70
C LYS A 11 7.82 4.39 -18.79
N ASP A 12 8.55 3.28 -18.80
CA ASP A 12 8.52 2.38 -17.66
C ASP A 12 9.07 3.18 -16.49
N ASP A 13 8.18 3.84 -15.74
CA ASP A 13 8.47 4.78 -14.65
C ASP A 13 9.13 4.09 -13.43
N GLY A 14 9.72 2.91 -13.59
CA GLY A 14 10.20 2.08 -12.49
C GLY A 14 9.09 1.55 -11.58
N ILE A 15 7.82 1.68 -11.99
CA ILE A 15 6.67 1.27 -11.21
C ILE A 15 6.51 -0.24 -11.30
N ILE A 16 6.57 -0.89 -10.15
CA ILE A 16 6.37 -2.32 -9.97
C ILE A 16 4.90 -2.56 -9.62
N ASP A 17 4.29 -3.54 -10.26
CA ASP A 17 2.93 -3.97 -9.95
C ASP A 17 2.89 -5.36 -9.31
N ARG A 18 1.96 -5.54 -8.38
CA ARG A 18 1.64 -6.83 -7.75
C ARG A 18 0.14 -7.08 -7.82
N LEU A 19 -0.20 -8.23 -8.39
CA LEU A 19 -1.55 -8.75 -8.39
C LEU A 19 -1.85 -9.36 -7.02
N VAL A 20 -2.94 -8.94 -6.38
CA VAL A 20 -3.33 -9.46 -5.06
C VAL A 20 -4.38 -10.55 -5.17
N SER A 21 -5.43 -10.29 -5.96
CA SER A 21 -6.53 -11.24 -6.12
C SER A 21 -7.24 -11.03 -7.44
N ILE A 22 -7.70 -12.14 -8.03
CA ILE A 22 -8.63 -12.15 -9.15
C ILE A 22 -9.88 -12.91 -8.71
N ASN A 23 -11.03 -12.28 -8.87
CA ASN A 23 -12.32 -12.87 -8.57
C ASN A 23 -13.14 -12.98 -9.87
N ARG A 24 -13.70 -14.16 -10.13
CA ARG A 24 -14.73 -14.31 -11.15
C ARG A 24 -16.07 -13.91 -10.55
N VAL A 25 -16.71 -12.89 -11.11
CA VAL A 25 -18.01 -12.35 -10.67
C VAL A 25 -19.05 -12.56 -11.75
N THR A 26 -20.28 -12.88 -11.36
CA THR A 26 -21.33 -13.28 -12.29
C THR A 26 -22.61 -12.48 -12.04
N LYS A 27 -23.20 -11.92 -13.10
CA LYS A 27 -24.54 -11.31 -13.09
C LYS A 27 -25.51 -12.27 -13.79
N VAL A 28 -26.57 -12.68 -13.10
CA VAL A 28 -27.63 -13.51 -13.69
C VAL A 28 -28.61 -12.61 -14.46
N THR A 29 -28.99 -13.03 -15.65
CA THR A 29 -29.96 -12.36 -16.54
C THR A 29 -30.95 -13.37 -17.10
N LYS A 30 -32.02 -12.90 -17.75
CA LYS A 30 -33.04 -13.78 -18.37
C LYS A 30 -32.42 -14.75 -19.40
N GLY A 31 -31.36 -14.35 -20.09
CA GLY A 31 -30.65 -15.16 -21.09
C GLY A 31 -29.43 -15.92 -20.57
N GLY A 32 -29.22 -15.99 -19.25
CA GLY A 32 -28.13 -16.74 -18.64
C GLY A 32 -27.20 -15.93 -17.73
N LYS A 33 -26.02 -16.49 -17.46
CA LYS A 33 -25.02 -15.97 -16.51
C LYS A 33 -23.94 -15.17 -17.25
N ASN A 34 -23.99 -13.84 -17.13
CA ASN A 34 -22.93 -12.96 -17.63
C ASN A 34 -21.76 -12.92 -16.65
N MET A 35 -20.63 -13.49 -17.05
CA MET A 35 -19.41 -13.54 -16.24
C MET A 35 -18.49 -12.34 -16.53
N SER A 36 -17.73 -11.93 -15.52
CA SER A 36 -16.68 -10.92 -15.62
C SER A 36 -15.60 -11.24 -14.59
N PHE A 37 -14.41 -10.71 -14.79
CA PHE A 37 -13.31 -10.82 -13.83
C PHE A 37 -13.07 -9.48 -13.16
N ALA A 38 -12.94 -9.52 -11.84
CA ALA A 38 -12.54 -8.40 -11.01
C ALA A 38 -11.11 -8.64 -10.50
N ALA A 39 -10.20 -7.71 -10.77
CA ALA A 39 -8.82 -7.76 -10.32
C ALA A 39 -8.56 -6.66 -9.30
N ILE A 40 -7.71 -6.97 -8.30
CA ILE A 40 -7.15 -5.99 -7.37
C ILE A 40 -5.63 -5.99 -7.57
N VAL A 41 -5.09 -4.82 -7.87
CA VAL A 41 -3.67 -4.62 -8.14
C VAL A 41 -3.14 -3.53 -7.23
N VAL A 42 -1.92 -3.72 -6.75
CA VAL A 42 -1.15 -2.71 -6.02
C VAL A 42 0.05 -2.35 -6.89
N VAL A 43 0.40 -1.07 -6.92
CA VAL A 43 1.54 -0.53 -7.65
C VAL A 43 2.40 0.30 -6.71
N GLY A 44 3.71 0.35 -6.97
CA GLY A 44 4.63 1.18 -6.18
C GLY A 44 6.00 1.27 -6.85
N ASP A 45 6.84 2.16 -6.34
CA ASP A 45 8.15 2.48 -6.91
C ASP A 45 9.33 1.99 -6.03
N LYS A 46 9.05 1.23 -4.97
CA LYS A 46 9.99 0.84 -3.90
C LYS A 46 10.67 1.99 -3.15
N ASN A 47 10.30 3.24 -3.43
CA ASN A 47 10.88 4.43 -2.83
C ASN A 47 9.87 5.18 -1.96
N GLY A 48 8.87 4.45 -1.42
CA GLY A 48 7.89 5.04 -0.52
C GLY A 48 6.61 5.50 -1.20
N HIS A 49 6.43 5.29 -2.51
CA HIS A 49 5.16 5.53 -3.18
C HIS A 49 4.41 4.22 -3.41
N VAL A 50 3.14 4.21 -3.04
CA VAL A 50 2.27 3.05 -3.24
C VAL A 50 0.85 3.48 -3.59
N GLY A 51 0.22 2.72 -4.47
CA GLY A 51 -1.16 2.93 -4.89
C GLY A 51 -1.87 1.60 -5.09
N TYR A 52 -3.20 1.61 -5.00
CA TYR A 52 -4.00 0.43 -5.29
C TYR A 52 -5.14 0.77 -6.26
N GLY A 53 -5.58 -0.24 -7.00
CA GLY A 53 -6.65 -0.10 -7.96
C GLY A 53 -7.46 -1.38 -8.09
N THR A 54 -8.71 -1.22 -8.50
CA THR A 54 -9.61 -2.30 -8.84
C THR A 54 -10.02 -2.18 -10.30
N GLY A 55 -10.20 -3.31 -10.95
CA GLY A 55 -10.58 -3.33 -12.36
C GLY A 55 -11.55 -4.46 -12.62
N LYS A 56 -12.53 -4.20 -13.49
CA LYS A 56 -13.50 -5.21 -13.92
C LYS A 56 -13.60 -5.22 -15.44
N ALA A 57 -13.51 -6.40 -16.04
CA ALA A 57 -13.67 -6.61 -17.48
C ALA A 57 -14.20 -8.02 -17.78
N ARG A 58 -14.48 -8.30 -19.05
CA ARG A 58 -14.87 -9.65 -19.52
C ARG A 58 -13.69 -10.61 -19.53
N GLU A 59 -12.48 -10.09 -19.73
CA GLU A 59 -11.24 -10.84 -19.75
C GLU A 59 -10.31 -10.43 -18.61
N VAL A 60 -9.46 -11.36 -18.15
CA VAL A 60 -8.53 -11.12 -17.04
C VAL A 60 -7.49 -10.04 -17.38
N PRO A 61 -6.78 -10.06 -18.54
CA PRO A 61 -5.75 -9.07 -18.83
C PRO A 61 -6.30 -7.64 -18.87
N GLN A 62 -7.49 -7.47 -19.47
CA GLN A 62 -8.18 -6.18 -19.51
C GLN A 62 -8.58 -5.68 -18.12
N ALA A 63 -9.00 -6.58 -17.23
CA ALA A 63 -9.34 -6.21 -15.85
C ALA A 63 -8.10 -5.75 -15.07
N VAL A 64 -6.98 -6.44 -15.25
CA VAL A 64 -5.69 -6.09 -14.63
C VAL A 64 -5.18 -4.75 -15.16
N GLU A 65 -5.25 -4.49 -16.46
CA GLU A 65 -4.79 -3.21 -17.03
C GLU A 65 -5.62 -2.02 -16.52
N LYS A 66 -6.95 -2.17 -16.42
CA LYS A 66 -7.81 -1.16 -15.80
C LYS A 66 -7.44 -0.91 -14.33
N ALA A 67 -7.18 -1.97 -13.57
CA ALA A 67 -6.74 -1.87 -12.19
C ALA A 67 -5.39 -1.14 -12.07
N LYS A 68 -4.42 -1.47 -12.93
CA LYS A 68 -3.10 -0.79 -12.98
C LYS A 68 -3.25 0.71 -13.26
N MET A 69 -4.04 1.08 -14.26
CA MET A 69 -4.26 2.50 -14.59
C MET A 69 -4.90 3.27 -13.42
N GLN A 70 -5.86 2.67 -12.73
CA GLN A 70 -6.45 3.29 -11.54
C GLN A 70 -5.44 3.40 -10.40
N ALA A 71 -4.64 2.35 -10.16
CA ALA A 71 -3.66 2.33 -9.09
C ALA A 71 -2.59 3.41 -9.26
N LYS A 72 -2.12 3.64 -10.49
CA LYS A 72 -1.15 4.71 -10.80
C LYS A 72 -1.69 6.11 -10.50
N ARG A 73 -3.00 6.34 -10.66
CA ARG A 73 -3.63 7.63 -10.33
C ARG A 73 -3.77 7.86 -8.83
N ASN A 74 -3.86 6.78 -8.05
CA ASN A 74 -4.11 6.80 -6.61
C ASN A 74 -2.84 6.53 -5.79
N MET A 75 -1.67 6.89 -6.30
CA MET A 75 -0.42 6.72 -5.54
C MET A 75 -0.34 7.75 -4.41
N ILE A 76 0.03 7.28 -3.22
CA ILE A 76 0.31 8.10 -2.05
C ILE A 76 1.79 7.97 -1.67
N SER A 77 2.33 8.99 -1.02
CA SER A 77 3.65 8.94 -0.40
C SER A 77 3.54 8.51 1.05
N VAL A 78 4.31 7.49 1.45
CA VAL A 78 4.34 6.96 2.82
C VAL A 78 5.66 7.36 3.48
N PRO A 79 5.63 8.04 4.64
CA PRO A 79 6.85 8.39 5.35
C PRO A 79 7.49 7.13 5.94
N MET A 80 8.70 6.79 5.48
CA MET A 80 9.44 5.62 5.95
C MET A 80 10.64 6.03 6.80
N ARG A 81 10.89 5.25 7.86
CA ARG A 81 12.11 5.38 8.67
C ARG A 81 13.26 4.69 7.94
N GLU A 82 14.34 5.44 7.70
CA GLU A 82 15.59 4.94 7.08
C GLU A 82 15.35 4.26 5.72
N GLY A 83 14.20 4.53 5.08
CA GLY A 83 13.77 3.83 3.86
C GLY A 83 13.50 2.33 4.04
N ARG A 84 13.37 1.82 5.26
CA ARG A 84 13.30 0.37 5.55
C ARG A 84 12.10 -0.05 6.39
N THR A 85 11.67 0.76 7.35
CA THR A 85 10.61 0.39 8.32
C THR A 85 9.64 1.54 8.59
N LEU A 86 8.60 1.27 9.38
CA LEU A 86 7.58 2.23 9.80
C LEU A 86 8.08 3.11 10.94
N HIS A 87 7.56 4.34 11.05
CA HIS A 87 7.93 5.24 12.15
C HIS A 87 7.36 4.83 13.50
N HIS A 88 6.17 4.26 13.58
CA HIS A 88 5.58 3.77 14.83
C HIS A 88 4.54 2.70 14.52
N ASP A 89 4.06 2.05 15.57
CA ASP A 89 3.02 1.06 15.46
C ASP A 89 1.68 1.72 15.13
N LEU A 90 0.96 1.11 14.19
CA LEU A 90 -0.29 1.64 13.65
C LEU A 90 -1.38 0.59 13.78
N VAL A 91 -2.58 1.06 14.11
CA VAL A 91 -3.79 0.24 14.09
C VAL A 91 -4.82 0.98 13.28
N ALA A 92 -5.35 0.32 12.25
CA ALA A 92 -6.35 0.91 11.38
C ALA A 92 -7.49 -0.07 11.09
N ARG A 93 -8.65 0.51 10.78
CA ARG A 93 -9.85 -0.23 10.41
C ARG A 93 -10.53 0.42 9.22
N PHE A 94 -10.90 -0.40 8.26
CA PHE A 94 -11.79 -0.04 7.16
C PHE A 94 -12.87 -1.11 6.99
N GLY A 95 -14.14 -0.72 7.17
CA GLY A 95 -15.25 -1.66 7.22
C GLY A 95 -15.04 -2.74 8.29
N ALA A 96 -15.03 -4.01 7.87
CA ALA A 96 -14.74 -5.17 8.72
C ALA A 96 -13.25 -5.57 8.76
N GLY A 97 -12.38 -4.94 7.96
CA GLY A 97 -10.94 -5.21 7.99
C GLY A 97 -10.26 -4.39 9.07
N LYS A 98 -9.66 -5.03 10.07
CA LYS A 98 -8.79 -4.41 11.08
C LYS A 98 -7.36 -4.91 10.88
N VAL A 99 -6.40 -4.00 10.86
CA VAL A 99 -4.99 -4.28 10.63
C VAL A 99 -4.17 -3.65 11.73
N VAL A 100 -3.18 -4.41 12.20
CA VAL A 100 -2.15 -3.94 13.11
C VAL A 100 -0.83 -4.02 12.37
N LEU A 101 -0.13 -2.89 12.30
CA LEU A 101 1.21 -2.77 11.76
C LEU A 101 2.15 -2.41 12.89
N ARG A 102 3.26 -3.11 12.99
CA ARG A 102 4.31 -2.82 13.97
C ARG A 102 5.62 -2.54 13.26
N SER A 103 6.30 -1.51 13.74
CA SER A 103 7.69 -1.25 13.35
C SER A 103 8.58 -2.38 13.85
N ALA A 104 9.59 -2.76 13.05
CA ALA A 104 10.44 -3.91 13.34
C ALA A 104 11.91 -3.49 13.27
N PRO A 105 12.80 -4.12 14.06
CA PRO A 105 14.23 -3.90 13.96
C PRO A 105 14.77 -4.47 12.63
N THR A 106 15.96 -4.00 12.25
CA THR A 106 16.66 -4.43 11.04
C THR A 106 16.89 -5.93 11.03
N GLY A 107 16.56 -6.59 9.92
CA GLY A 107 16.77 -8.03 9.73
C GLY A 107 15.55 -8.89 10.09
N THR A 108 14.42 -8.29 10.45
CA THR A 108 13.16 -9.02 10.70
C THR A 108 12.52 -9.50 9.40
N GLY A 109 12.68 -8.75 8.31
CA GLY A 109 11.99 -9.01 7.06
C GLY A 109 10.51 -8.64 7.10
N ILE A 110 9.80 -8.97 6.03
CA ILE A 110 8.37 -8.70 5.89
C ILE A 110 7.58 -9.89 6.44
N ILE A 111 6.95 -9.71 7.60
CA ILE A 111 6.01 -10.66 8.20
C ILE A 111 4.60 -10.11 8.03
N ALA A 112 3.91 -10.56 6.98
CA ALA A 112 2.62 -10.02 6.60
C ALA A 112 1.73 -11.06 5.90
N GLY A 113 0.41 -10.90 6.04
CA GLY A 113 -0.56 -11.65 5.23
C GLY A 113 -0.49 -11.25 3.75
N GLY A 114 -0.89 -12.14 2.84
CA GLY A 114 -0.63 -12.00 1.39
C GLY A 114 -1.00 -10.64 0.78
N ALA A 115 -2.16 -10.08 1.13
CA ALA A 115 -2.59 -8.78 0.62
C ALA A 115 -1.72 -7.60 1.12
N MET A 116 -1.29 -7.65 2.39
CA MET A 116 -0.41 -6.64 2.96
C MET A 116 1.04 -6.82 2.48
N ARG A 117 1.49 -8.07 2.33
CA ARG A 117 2.81 -8.38 1.80
C ARG A 117 3.00 -7.77 0.41
N ALA A 118 1.99 -7.91 -0.46
CA ALA A 118 2.01 -7.30 -1.78
C ALA A 118 2.17 -5.76 -1.74
N ILE A 119 1.59 -5.09 -0.73
CA ILE A 119 1.77 -3.64 -0.51
C ILE A 119 3.20 -3.34 -0.07
N PHE A 120 3.73 -4.05 0.93
CA PHE A 120 5.07 -3.80 1.45
C PHE A 120 6.16 -4.06 0.40
N ASP A 121 6.00 -5.11 -0.41
CA ASP A 121 6.92 -5.47 -1.48
C ASP A 121 7.05 -4.37 -2.55
N VAL A 122 5.92 -3.73 -2.93
CA VAL A 122 5.95 -2.63 -3.92
C VAL A 122 6.29 -1.27 -3.30
N LEU A 123 6.00 -1.09 -2.00
CA LEU A 123 6.35 0.13 -1.27
C LEU A 123 7.86 0.22 -1.01
N GLY A 124 8.53 -0.94 -0.86
CA GLY A 124 9.97 -1.03 -0.59
C GLY A 124 10.33 -1.22 0.89
N ILE A 125 9.35 -1.50 1.74
CA ILE A 125 9.59 -1.79 3.15
C ILE A 125 10.28 -3.16 3.27
N GLN A 126 11.35 -3.20 4.04
CA GLN A 126 12.12 -4.43 4.26
C GLN A 126 11.74 -5.09 5.58
N ASP A 127 11.46 -4.30 6.61
CA ASP A 127 11.29 -4.77 7.99
C ASP A 127 9.95 -4.28 8.54
N VAL A 128 8.96 -5.19 8.64
CA VAL A 128 7.64 -4.89 9.21
C VAL A 128 6.96 -6.15 9.70
N VAL A 129 6.27 -6.04 10.84
CA VAL A 129 5.38 -7.09 11.34
C VAL A 129 3.95 -6.61 11.24
N SER A 130 3.09 -7.39 10.61
CA SER A 130 1.68 -7.04 10.45
C SER A 130 0.76 -8.22 10.68
N LYS A 131 -0.44 -7.91 11.17
CA LYS A 131 -1.48 -8.90 11.38
C LYS A 131 -2.85 -8.33 11.02
N SER A 132 -3.64 -9.10 10.28
CA SER A 132 -5.07 -8.85 10.13
C SER A 132 -5.79 -9.45 11.33
N LEU A 133 -6.65 -8.63 11.95
CA LEU A 133 -7.53 -9.04 13.04
C LEU A 133 -8.96 -9.05 12.50
N GLY A 134 -9.62 -10.21 12.51
CA GLY A 134 -10.98 -10.35 12.00
C GLY A 134 -11.03 -10.72 10.52
N SER A 135 -11.58 -9.83 9.67
CA SER A 135 -11.90 -10.17 8.27
C SER A 135 -10.66 -10.38 7.39
N GLN A 136 -10.70 -11.44 6.56
CA GLN A 136 -9.65 -11.78 5.59
C GLN A 136 -9.92 -11.23 4.18
N ASN A 137 -10.88 -10.33 4.01
CA ASN A 137 -11.18 -9.78 2.69
C ASN A 137 -10.04 -8.86 2.20
N SER A 138 -9.36 -9.26 1.11
CA SER A 138 -8.21 -8.56 0.53
C SER A 138 -8.45 -7.09 0.26
N LEU A 139 -9.62 -6.71 -0.27
CA LEU A 139 -9.91 -5.30 -0.59
C LEU A 139 -9.99 -4.44 0.68
N ASN A 140 -10.64 -4.94 1.73
CA ASN A 140 -10.78 -4.22 2.98
C ASN A 140 -9.44 -4.16 3.74
N MET A 141 -8.65 -5.23 3.69
CA MET A 141 -7.30 -5.23 4.26
C MET A 141 -6.40 -4.19 3.59
N ILE A 142 -6.43 -4.11 2.25
CA ILE A 142 -5.68 -3.08 1.51
C ILE A 142 -6.14 -1.69 1.94
N LYS A 143 -7.44 -1.39 1.86
CA LYS A 143 -7.97 -0.08 2.26
C LYS A 143 -7.65 0.29 3.71
N ALA A 144 -7.73 -0.67 4.63
CA ALA A 144 -7.38 -0.45 6.02
C ALA A 144 -5.87 -0.18 6.20
N THR A 145 -5.01 -0.83 5.40
CA THR A 145 -3.56 -0.57 5.39
C THR A 145 -3.25 0.83 4.86
N PHE A 146 -3.91 1.27 3.78
CA PHE A 146 -3.76 2.64 3.27
C PHE A 146 -4.21 3.68 4.29
N LYS A 147 -5.33 3.43 4.99
CA LYS A 147 -5.77 4.29 6.11
C LYS A 147 -4.74 4.31 7.25
N ALA A 148 -4.04 3.21 7.50
CA ALA A 148 -2.94 3.19 8.47
C ALA A 148 -1.81 4.13 8.03
N PHE A 149 -1.41 4.08 6.76
CA PHE A 149 -0.39 4.98 6.22
C PHE A 149 -0.80 6.45 6.27
N GLU A 150 -2.06 6.78 5.97
CA GLU A 150 -2.58 8.15 6.10
C GLU A 150 -2.53 8.66 7.55
N SER A 151 -2.74 7.78 8.53
CA SER A 151 -2.61 8.14 9.95
C SER A 151 -1.17 8.22 10.44
N MET A 152 -0.19 7.77 9.65
CA MET A 152 1.21 7.78 10.04
C MET A 152 1.76 9.20 10.05
N GLN A 153 2.41 9.56 11.15
CA GLN A 153 3.08 10.84 11.32
C GLN A 153 4.59 10.68 11.26
N SER A 154 5.25 11.48 10.41
CA SER A 154 6.70 11.55 10.42
C SER A 154 7.19 12.40 11.61
N PRO A 155 8.40 12.15 12.14
CA PRO A 155 8.99 13.01 13.17
C PRO A 155 9.09 14.48 12.73
N LYS A 156 9.24 14.73 11.43
CA LYS A 156 9.28 16.07 10.84
C LYS A 156 7.94 16.79 10.98
N ASP A 157 6.84 16.10 10.70
CA ASP A 157 5.49 16.67 10.83
C ASP A 157 5.13 16.95 12.29
N ILE A 158 5.55 16.06 13.20
CA ILE A 158 5.36 16.24 14.65
C ILE A 158 6.19 17.43 15.15
N ALA A 159 7.44 17.57 14.69
CA ALA A 159 8.32 18.68 15.04
C ALA A 159 7.70 20.03 14.64
N LEU A 160 7.21 20.10 13.39
CA LEU A 160 6.56 21.29 12.86
C LEU A 160 5.31 21.66 13.66
N ARG A 161 4.45 20.67 13.97
CA ARG A 161 3.23 20.90 14.75
C ARG A 161 3.52 21.34 16.19
N ARG A 162 4.60 20.86 16.79
CA ARG A 162 4.96 21.14 18.19
C ARG A 162 5.94 22.30 18.36
N GLY A 163 6.43 22.90 17.26
CA GLY A 163 7.44 23.96 17.30
C GLY A 163 8.78 23.52 17.92
N LYS A 164 9.13 22.23 17.84
CA LYS A 164 10.37 21.67 18.40
C LYS A 164 11.33 21.25 17.29
N ARG A 165 12.62 21.09 17.62
CA ARG A 165 13.59 20.55 16.68
C ARG A 165 13.36 19.05 16.48
N VAL A 166 13.64 18.55 15.28
CA VAL A 166 13.47 17.13 14.93
C VAL A 166 14.38 16.24 15.80
N SER A 167 15.59 16.71 16.11
CA SER A 167 16.56 16.04 16.99
C SER A 167 15.97 15.65 18.33
N ASP A 168 15.20 16.57 18.94
CA ASP A 168 14.68 16.41 20.30
C ASP A 168 13.57 15.35 20.35
N ILE A 169 12.87 15.14 19.24
CA ILE A 169 11.81 14.13 19.11
C ILE A 169 12.41 12.75 18.87
N VAL A 170 13.46 12.65 18.06
CA VAL A 170 14.11 11.36 17.77
C VAL A 170 14.88 10.85 18.99
N ARG A 171 15.63 11.71 19.68
CA ARG A 171 16.44 11.34 20.86
C ARG A 171 15.59 10.73 21.98
N ASN A 172 14.41 11.29 22.26
CA ASN A 172 13.49 10.78 23.28
C ASN A 172 12.89 9.40 22.96
N ARG A 173 12.98 8.95 21.71
CA ARG A 173 12.52 7.61 21.31
C ARG A 173 13.59 6.56 21.54
N GLU A 174 14.84 6.88 21.24
CA GLU A 174 15.97 5.95 21.41
C GLU A 174 16.19 5.63 22.89
N THR A 175 16.09 6.63 23.77
CA THR A 175 16.20 6.43 25.22
C THR A 175 15.15 5.45 25.76
N LYS A 176 13.89 5.60 25.33
CA LYS A 176 12.79 4.71 25.74
C LYS A 176 12.98 3.25 25.33
N ASN A 177 13.55 3.01 24.15
CA ASN A 177 13.82 1.65 23.66
C ASN A 177 14.98 0.97 24.41
N THR A 178 15.91 1.76 24.96
CA THR A 178 17.02 1.25 25.77
C THR A 178 16.57 0.91 27.19
N GLU A 179 15.61 1.65 27.75
CA GLU A 179 15.05 1.42 29.10
C GLU A 179 14.10 0.20 29.18
N THR A 180 13.59 -0.29 28.04
CA THR A 180 12.69 -1.47 27.99
C THR A 180 13.39 -2.78 27.63
N LYS A 181 14.72 -2.76 27.47
CA LYS A 181 15.57 -3.94 27.36
C LYS A 181 16.30 -4.17 28.67
#